data_AF-A0A2A5SYN6-F1
#
_entry.id   AF-A0A2A5SYN6-F1
#
_cell.length_a   1.000
_cell.length_b   1.000
_cell.length_c   1.000
_cell.angle_alpha   90.00
_cell.angle_beta   90.00
_cell.angle_gamma   90.00
#
_symmetry.space_group_name_H-M   'P 1'
#
loop_
_entity.id
_entity.type
_entity.pdbx_description
1 polymer ?
#
loop_
_entity_poly.entity_id
_entity_poly.type
_entity_poly.pdbx_seq_one_letter_code
_entity_poly.pdbx_strand_id
1 'polypeptide(L)'
;MKTLANKREVQVFSSAELAQTELVKIILAPNFYVLDKDDFDIALLEISYAIKFVQISHAQVLGTFLGQAGVKRQELGDIIVTDSKIQIFVSKHLVESFKSIDKIGRAAVKIDEISLTDLAQDTERAIQEVVLLDGLRIDKMIAIAFKISRNIATNMLESKKVKINYQEIDKKDFSVGAGDLISVRGFGRIKILSLLGLTKKGKQRVEIELIRNQKK
;
A
#
# COMPACT_ATOMS: atom_id res chain seq x y z
N MET A 1 14.64 -11.94 7.41
CA MET A 1 15.49 -10.89 8.02
C MET A 1 16.04 -11.23 9.41
N LYS A 2 15.45 -12.15 10.20
CA LYS A 2 16.05 -12.60 11.48
C LYS A 2 17.41 -13.31 11.34
N THR A 3 17.75 -13.83 10.16
CA THR A 3 18.92 -14.70 9.96
C THR A 3 20.25 -13.98 9.78
N LEU A 4 20.27 -12.68 9.46
CA LEU A 4 21.51 -11.89 9.26
C LEU A 4 21.97 -11.15 10.51
N ALA A 5 21.04 -10.78 11.41
CA ALA A 5 21.34 -10.06 12.66
C ALA A 5 22.08 -10.92 13.69
N ASN A 6 21.88 -12.24 13.67
CA ASN A 6 22.43 -13.17 14.66
C ASN A 6 23.96 -13.35 14.60
N LYS A 7 24.66 -12.81 13.60
CA LYS A 7 26.13 -12.92 13.50
C LYS A 7 26.91 -11.78 14.16
N ARG A 8 26.24 -10.73 14.67
CA ARG A 8 26.90 -9.50 15.14
C ARG A 8 26.30 -8.84 16.40
N GLU A 9 25.46 -9.54 17.18
CA GLU A 9 24.90 -8.92 18.42
C GLU A 9 24.17 -7.59 18.15
N VAL A 10 23.33 -7.58 17.10
CA VAL A 10 22.56 -6.41 16.68
C VAL A 10 21.07 -6.66 16.92
N GLN A 11 20.43 -5.73 17.61
CA GLN A 11 18.97 -5.66 17.77
C GLN A 11 18.33 -5.03 16.54
N VAL A 12 17.12 -5.48 16.22
CA VAL A 12 16.33 -4.98 15.09
C VAL A 12 14.97 -4.55 15.62
N PHE A 13 14.65 -3.28 15.44
CA PHE A 13 13.35 -2.70 15.80
C PHE A 13 12.62 -2.27 14.53
N SER A 14 11.30 -2.36 14.54
CA SER A 14 10.46 -2.04 13.39
C SER A 14 9.33 -1.10 13.78
N SER A 15 9.11 -0.06 12.97
CA SER A 15 7.98 0.86 13.17
C SER A 15 6.62 0.18 12.99
N ALA A 16 6.58 -1.04 12.45
CA ALA A 16 5.37 -1.87 12.39
C ALA A 16 4.73 -2.10 13.77
N GLU A 17 5.51 -1.97 14.84
CA GLU A 17 5.03 -2.05 16.23
C GLU A 17 4.27 -0.79 16.68
N LEU A 18 4.47 0.34 15.98
CA LEU A 18 3.78 1.61 16.24
C LEU A 18 2.49 1.74 15.43
N ALA A 19 2.55 1.37 14.15
CA ALA A 19 1.42 1.40 13.23
C ALA A 19 1.59 0.30 12.17
N GLN A 20 0.50 -0.37 11.82
CA GLN A 20 0.51 -1.35 10.73
C GLN A 20 0.43 -0.62 9.39
N THR A 21 1.60 -0.45 8.75
CA THR A 21 1.77 0.23 7.46
C THR A 21 2.53 -0.67 6.48
N GLU A 22 2.37 -0.43 5.19
CA GLU A 22 3.14 -1.12 4.15
C GLU A 22 4.61 -0.71 4.17
N LEU A 23 4.88 0.58 4.37
CA LEU A 23 6.22 1.12 4.54
C LEU A 23 6.59 1.19 6.02
N VAL A 24 7.72 0.58 6.38
CA VAL A 24 8.22 0.54 7.76
C VAL A 24 9.64 1.09 7.83
N LYS A 25 9.97 1.80 8.92
CA LYS A 25 11.33 2.16 9.28
C LYS A 25 11.92 1.07 10.18
N ILE A 26 13.18 0.71 9.91
CA ILE A 26 13.92 -0.30 10.68
C ILE A 26 15.10 0.39 11.36
N ILE A 27 15.23 0.16 12.66
CA ILE A 27 16.41 0.57 13.44
C ILE A 27 17.26 -0.67 13.70
N LEU A 28 18.53 -0.60 13.32
CA LEU A 28 19.55 -1.60 13.63
C LEU A 28 20.46 -1.01 14.70
N ALA A 29 20.49 -1.59 15.89
CA ALA A 29 21.20 -1.02 17.03
C ALA A 29 21.98 -2.07 17.83
N PRO A 30 23.02 -1.67 18.58
CA PRO A 30 23.73 -2.57 19.49
C PRO A 30 22.82 -3.11 20.61
N ASN A 31 23.21 -4.22 21.24
CA ASN A 31 22.43 -4.87 22.31
C ASN A 31 22.11 -3.99 23.53
N PHE A 32 22.88 -2.93 23.78
CA PHE A 32 22.66 -2.01 24.89
C PHE A 32 21.72 -0.85 24.56
N TYR A 33 21.31 -0.71 23.31
CA TYR A 33 20.41 0.36 22.89
C TYR A 33 19.00 0.08 23.43
N VAL A 34 18.39 1.13 23.99
CA VAL A 34 17.00 1.10 24.44
C VAL A 34 16.22 2.00 23.49
N LEU A 35 15.28 1.41 22.78
CA LEU A 35 14.47 2.11 21.78
C LEU A 35 13.56 3.17 22.43
N ASP A 36 13.70 4.42 22.01
CA ASP A 36 12.62 5.41 22.12
C ASP A 36 11.75 5.35 20.86
N LYS A 37 10.42 5.44 21.01
CA LYS A 37 9.50 5.45 19.87
C LYS A 37 9.75 6.64 18.95
N ASP A 38 10.21 7.76 19.50
CA ASP A 38 10.56 8.95 18.74
C ASP A 38 11.79 8.75 17.84
N ASP A 39 12.63 7.76 18.12
CA ASP A 39 13.82 7.44 17.30
C ASP A 39 13.45 6.93 15.90
N PHE A 40 12.21 6.46 15.70
CA PHE A 40 11.73 6.14 14.36
C PHE A 40 11.53 7.39 13.49
N ASP A 41 11.43 8.59 14.07
CA ASP A 41 11.21 9.83 13.34
C ASP A 41 9.96 9.71 12.44
N ILE A 42 8.82 9.31 13.01
CA ILE A 42 7.54 9.15 12.30
C ILE A 42 6.49 10.05 12.95
N ALA A 43 5.77 10.78 12.11
CA ALA A 43 4.56 11.51 12.49
C ALA A 43 3.41 11.16 11.56
N LEU A 44 2.19 11.25 12.08
CA LEU A 44 0.96 11.12 11.30
C LEU A 44 0.31 12.50 11.17
N LEU A 45 0.08 12.92 9.94
CA LEU A 45 -0.61 14.17 9.64
C LEU A 45 -2.00 13.87 9.11
N GLU A 46 -2.99 14.64 9.56
CA GLU A 46 -4.35 14.66 9.00
C GLU A 46 -4.58 15.91 8.17
N ILE A 47 -5.19 15.74 7.00
CA ILE A 47 -5.48 16.78 6.03
C ILE A 47 -6.97 17.03 6.02
N SER A 48 -7.38 18.17 6.58
CA SER A 48 -8.75 18.66 6.60
C SER A 48 -9.04 19.55 5.40
N TYR A 49 -10.15 19.30 4.72
CA TYR A 49 -10.61 20.08 3.56
C TYR A 49 -12.12 19.94 3.35
N ALA A 50 -12.67 20.72 2.43
CA ALA A 50 -14.10 20.73 2.12
C ALA A 50 -14.52 19.49 1.28
N ILE A 51 -14.46 18.30 1.90
CA ILE A 51 -14.61 16.98 1.26
C ILE A 51 -15.93 16.78 0.48
N LYS A 52 -16.99 17.50 0.86
CA LYS A 52 -18.29 17.47 0.17
C LYS A 52 -18.22 18.09 -1.24
N PHE A 53 -17.24 18.94 -1.52
CA PHE A 53 -17.18 19.75 -2.74
C PHE A 53 -15.98 19.42 -3.63
N VAL A 54 -14.90 18.89 -3.04
CA VAL A 54 -13.67 18.56 -3.77
C VAL A 54 -13.22 17.17 -3.34
N GLN A 55 -12.73 16.39 -4.30
CA GLN A 55 -12.05 15.13 -4.02
C GLN A 55 -10.55 15.35 -4.19
N ILE A 56 -9.77 14.86 -3.24
CA ILE A 56 -8.31 14.88 -3.27
C ILE A 56 -7.83 13.44 -3.41
N SER A 57 -7.15 13.15 -4.51
CA SER A 57 -6.56 11.83 -4.74
C SER A 57 -5.24 11.67 -4.03
N HIS A 58 -4.87 10.43 -3.71
CA HIS A 58 -3.55 10.05 -3.20
C HIS A 58 -2.41 10.64 -4.05
N ALA A 59 -2.54 10.65 -5.38
CA ALA A 59 -1.49 11.18 -6.27
C ALA A 59 -1.29 12.70 -6.09
N GLN A 60 -2.35 13.45 -5.80
CA GLN A 60 -2.27 14.88 -5.53
C GLN A 60 -1.58 15.15 -4.19
N VAL A 61 -1.92 14.38 -3.14
CA VAL A 61 -1.24 14.46 -1.84
C VAL A 61 0.25 14.21 -2.01
N LEU A 62 0.61 13.08 -2.62
CA LEU A 62 2.01 12.70 -2.85
C LEU A 62 2.76 13.77 -3.67
N GLY A 63 2.15 14.27 -4.74
CA GLY A 63 2.77 15.28 -5.60
C GLY A 63 3.01 16.60 -4.87
N THR A 64 2.07 17.08 -4.07
CA THR A 64 2.23 18.31 -3.29
C THR A 64 3.29 18.16 -2.21
N PHE A 65 3.31 17.04 -1.47
CA PHE A 65 4.29 16.81 -0.41
C PHE A 65 5.72 16.66 -0.97
N LEU A 66 5.88 15.95 -2.10
CA LEU A 66 7.18 15.86 -2.79
C LEU A 66 7.64 17.18 -3.39
N GLY A 67 6.71 18.10 -3.70
CA GLY A 67 7.03 19.43 -4.23
C GLY A 67 7.65 20.38 -3.21
N GLN A 68 7.60 20.05 -1.91
CA GLN A 68 8.24 20.83 -0.86
C GLN A 68 9.77 20.76 -1.00
N ALA A 69 10.43 21.91 -0.84
CA ALA A 69 11.87 22.01 -1.03
C ALA A 69 12.62 21.08 -0.07
N GLY A 70 13.49 20.22 -0.62
CA GLY A 70 14.33 19.32 0.16
C GLY A 70 13.67 18.00 0.59
N VAL A 71 12.40 17.77 0.27
CA VAL A 71 11.70 16.53 0.63
C VAL A 71 12.05 15.40 -0.35
N LYS A 72 12.50 14.26 0.20
CA LYS A 72 12.76 13.04 -0.57
C LYS A 72 11.60 12.06 -0.41
N ARG A 73 11.42 11.15 -1.36
CA ARG A 73 10.35 10.12 -1.30
C ARG A 73 10.42 9.25 -0.04
N GLN A 74 11.61 9.01 0.49
CA GLN A 74 11.84 8.23 1.71
C GLN A 74 11.32 8.92 2.98
N GLU A 75 11.08 10.24 2.93
CA GLU A 75 10.53 11.01 4.05
C GLU A 75 9.00 10.96 4.12
N LEU A 76 8.38 10.33 3.12
CA LEU A 76 6.94 10.14 3.03
C LEU A 76 6.64 8.65 3.17
N GLY A 77 5.69 8.31 4.04
CA GLY A 77 5.19 6.95 4.23
C GLY A 77 3.93 6.69 3.42
N ASP A 78 3.03 5.92 4.01
CA ASP A 78 1.73 5.59 3.44
C ASP A 78 0.80 6.80 3.50
N ILE A 79 -0.07 6.92 2.49
CA ILE A 79 -1.12 7.93 2.43
C ILE A 79 -2.44 7.18 2.47
N ILE A 80 -3.22 7.44 3.52
CA ILE A 80 -4.53 6.84 3.74
C ILE A 80 -5.58 7.85 3.27
N VAL A 81 -6.38 7.47 2.29
CA VAL A 81 -7.49 8.28 1.77
C VAL A 81 -8.78 7.53 2.02
N THR A 82 -9.59 8.02 2.94
CA THR A 82 -10.93 7.50 3.20
C THR A 82 -12.01 8.44 2.63
N ASP A 83 -13.26 8.00 2.70
CA ASP A 83 -14.41 8.84 2.31
C ASP A 83 -14.59 10.08 3.21
N SER A 84 -13.92 10.12 4.38
CA SER A 84 -14.09 11.17 5.38
C SER A 84 -12.81 11.95 5.74
N LYS A 85 -11.62 11.37 5.54
CA LYS A 85 -10.34 11.97 5.94
C LYS A 85 -9.19 11.51 5.07
N ILE A 86 -8.14 12.33 5.02
CA ILE A 86 -6.87 11.99 4.41
C ILE A 86 -5.80 12.08 5.48
N GLN A 87 -4.99 11.04 5.61
CA GLN A 87 -3.87 11.00 6.52
C GLN A 87 -2.59 10.58 5.79
N ILE A 88 -1.43 11.05 6.25
CA ILE A 88 -0.14 10.70 5.67
C ILE A 88 0.91 10.53 6.75
N PHE A 89 1.68 9.45 6.65
CA PHE A 89 2.89 9.28 7.44
C PHE A 89 4.04 10.09 6.85
N VAL A 90 4.77 10.81 7.70
CA VAL A 90 5.93 11.61 7.29
C VAL A 90 7.06 11.46 8.30
N SER A 91 8.26 11.86 7.91
CA SER A 91 9.35 12.05 8.87
C SER A 91 9.05 13.20 9.83
N LYS A 92 9.14 12.93 11.14
CA LYS A 92 8.73 13.86 12.23
C LYS A 92 9.46 15.20 12.13
N HIS A 93 10.74 15.20 11.77
CA HIS A 93 11.52 16.43 11.61
C HIS A 93 11.04 17.38 10.50
N LEU A 94 10.15 16.94 9.60
CA LEU A 94 9.58 17.76 8.51
C LEU A 94 8.14 18.23 8.77
N VAL A 95 7.55 17.89 9.92
CA VAL A 95 6.14 18.19 10.23
C VAL A 95 5.81 19.65 10.01
N GLU A 96 6.63 20.58 10.50
CA GLU A 96 6.37 22.01 10.37
C GLU A 96 6.43 22.50 8.92
N SER A 97 7.29 21.90 8.08
CA SER A 97 7.30 22.17 6.64
C SER A 97 6.01 21.72 5.97
N PHE A 98 5.46 20.56 6.37
CA PHE A 98 4.21 20.06 5.80
C PHE A 98 2.98 20.81 6.33
N LYS A 99 2.96 21.24 7.59
CA LYS A 99 1.89 22.08 8.14
C LYS A 99 1.75 23.43 7.43
N SER A 100 2.82 23.89 6.77
CA SER A 100 2.79 25.13 5.98
C SER A 100 2.01 25.00 4.65
N ILE A 101 1.66 23.77 4.23
CA ILE A 101 0.87 23.52 3.01
C ILE A 101 -0.58 23.95 3.25
N ASP A 102 -1.02 24.97 2.53
CA ASP A 102 -2.39 25.50 2.59
C ASP A 102 -3.27 25.01 1.43
N LYS A 103 -2.70 24.32 0.44
CA LYS A 103 -3.41 23.90 -0.77
C LYS A 103 -2.89 22.58 -1.36
N ILE A 104 -3.81 21.69 -1.71
CA ILE A 104 -3.54 20.46 -2.48
C ILE A 104 -4.43 20.44 -3.73
N GLY A 105 -3.79 20.45 -4.90
CA GLY A 105 -4.49 20.65 -6.16
C GLY A 105 -5.26 21.97 -6.18
N ARG A 106 -6.60 21.90 -6.16
CA ARG A 106 -7.48 23.08 -6.10
C ARG A 106 -8.11 23.32 -4.72
N ALA A 107 -7.96 22.38 -3.78
CA ALA A 107 -8.57 22.45 -2.47
C ALA A 107 -7.67 23.23 -1.51
N ALA A 108 -8.24 24.20 -0.79
CA ALA A 108 -7.62 24.72 0.42
C ALA A 108 -7.66 23.62 1.50
N VAL A 109 -6.55 23.46 2.22
CA VAL A 109 -6.39 22.42 3.23
C VAL A 109 -5.85 23.00 4.54
N LYS A 110 -6.14 22.31 5.64
CA LYS A 110 -5.46 22.48 6.92
C LYS A 110 -4.80 21.16 7.28
N ILE A 111 -3.53 21.20 7.67
CA ILE A 111 -2.77 20.00 8.03
C ILE A 111 -2.39 20.09 9.50
N ASP A 112 -2.78 19.09 10.28
CA ASP A 112 -2.47 18.99 11.71
C ASP A 112 -1.78 17.66 12.00
N GLU A 113 -0.88 17.64 12.98
CA GLU A 113 -0.30 16.40 13.50
C GLU A 113 -1.28 15.76 14.48
N ILE A 114 -1.48 14.45 14.34
CA ILE A 114 -2.40 13.67 15.16
C ILE A 114 -1.69 12.46 15.77
N SER A 115 -2.30 11.84 16.78
CA SER A 115 -1.74 10.63 17.39
C SER A 115 -1.75 9.47 16.39
N LEU A 116 -0.73 8.61 16.44
CA LEU A 116 -0.71 7.35 15.68
C LEU A 116 -1.90 6.44 16.04
N THR A 117 -2.50 6.60 17.22
CA THR A 117 -3.71 5.89 17.64
C THR A 117 -4.96 6.35 16.90
N ASP A 118 -4.95 7.55 16.33
CA ASP A 118 -6.06 8.13 15.55
C ASP A 118 -5.97 7.78 14.06
N LEU A 119 -5.02 6.91 13.72
CA LEU A 119 -4.86 6.34 12.39
C LEU A 119 -6.20 5.81 11.92
N ALA A 120 -6.66 6.36 10.80
CA ALA A 120 -7.79 5.85 10.07
C ALA A 120 -7.51 4.38 9.75
N GLN A 121 -8.38 3.49 10.22
CA GLN A 121 -8.39 2.16 9.61
C GLN A 121 -8.70 2.37 8.14
N ASP A 122 -7.78 1.91 7.31
CA ASP A 122 -7.90 2.07 5.88
C ASP A 122 -9.23 1.42 5.46
N THR A 123 -10.16 2.26 5.02
CA THR A 123 -11.38 1.83 4.37
C THR A 123 -11.14 1.59 2.88
N GLU A 124 -9.91 1.34 2.45
CA GLU A 124 -9.68 0.47 1.30
C GLU A 124 -10.48 -0.80 1.58
N ARG A 125 -11.70 -0.86 1.02
CA ARG A 125 -12.59 -2.01 1.13
C ARG A 125 -11.88 -3.16 0.43
N ALA A 126 -11.02 -3.83 1.18
CA ALA A 126 -10.46 -5.11 0.83
C ALA A 126 -11.67 -6.04 0.71
N ILE A 127 -12.11 -6.29 -0.52
CA ILE A 127 -13.23 -7.18 -0.76
C ILE A 127 -12.66 -8.58 -0.75
N GLN A 128 -13.02 -9.36 0.25
CA GLN A 128 -12.76 -10.78 0.24
C GLN A 128 -13.83 -11.48 -0.58
N GLU A 129 -13.41 -12.21 -1.62
CA GLU A 129 -14.31 -12.98 -2.46
C GLU A 129 -13.67 -14.30 -2.91
N VAL A 130 -14.51 -15.28 -3.24
CA VAL A 130 -14.07 -16.55 -3.83
C VAL A 130 -14.30 -16.50 -5.33
N VAL A 131 -13.22 -16.64 -6.09
CA VAL A 131 -13.24 -16.66 -7.55
C VAL A 131 -12.99 -18.07 -8.10
N LEU A 132 -13.49 -18.33 -9.31
CA LEU A 132 -13.34 -19.62 -9.98
C LEU A 132 -12.37 -19.50 -11.15
N LEU A 133 -11.20 -20.10 -11.01
CA LEU A 133 -10.14 -20.09 -12.01
C LEU A 133 -10.07 -21.41 -12.76
N ASP A 134 -10.02 -21.33 -14.08
CA ASP A 134 -9.70 -22.47 -14.93
C ASP A 134 -8.17 -22.59 -15.05
N GLY A 135 -7.54 -23.15 -14.01
CA GLY A 135 -6.09 -23.18 -13.85
C GLY A 135 -5.52 -21.88 -13.25
N LEU A 136 -4.41 -22.01 -12.54
CA LEU A 136 -3.80 -20.97 -11.70
C LEU A 136 -2.93 -19.98 -12.49
N ARG A 137 -3.45 -19.41 -13.58
CA ARG A 137 -2.69 -18.48 -14.42
C ARG A 137 -2.93 -17.03 -14.02
N ILE A 138 -1.87 -16.21 -14.03
CA ILE A 138 -1.93 -14.79 -13.67
C ILE A 138 -2.89 -13.98 -14.55
N ASP A 139 -2.92 -14.25 -15.87
CA ASP A 139 -3.80 -13.55 -16.80
C ASP A 139 -5.29 -13.78 -16.48
N LYS A 140 -5.66 -15.01 -16.14
CA LYS A 140 -7.01 -15.38 -15.71
C LYS A 140 -7.34 -14.79 -14.34
N MET A 141 -6.39 -14.79 -13.40
CA MET A 141 -6.57 -14.22 -12.06
C MET A 141 -6.88 -12.72 -12.13
N ILE A 142 -6.05 -11.96 -12.86
CA ILE A 142 -6.24 -10.51 -13.05
C ILE A 142 -7.58 -10.22 -13.73
N ALA A 143 -7.91 -10.95 -14.80
CA ALA A 143 -9.14 -10.74 -15.54
C ALA A 143 -10.39 -10.93 -14.68
N ILE A 144 -10.42 -12.00 -13.88
CA ILE A 144 -11.58 -12.33 -13.04
C ILE A 144 -11.69 -11.35 -11.86
N ALA A 145 -10.61 -11.13 -11.12
CA ALA A 145 -10.63 -10.28 -9.92
C ALA A 145 -11.01 -8.82 -10.24
N PHE A 146 -10.44 -8.25 -11.31
CA PHE A 146 -10.76 -6.88 -11.73
C PHE A 146 -11.97 -6.79 -12.67
N LYS A 147 -12.60 -7.91 -13.03
CA LYS A 147 -13.76 -7.99 -13.93
C LYS A 147 -13.48 -7.30 -15.28
N ILE A 148 -12.32 -7.59 -15.86
CA ILE A 148 -11.86 -7.10 -17.17
C ILE A 148 -11.67 -8.24 -18.16
N SER A 149 -11.54 -7.93 -19.44
CA SER A 149 -11.25 -8.96 -20.45
C SER A 149 -9.84 -9.52 -20.26
N ARG A 150 -9.66 -10.79 -20.64
CA ARG A 150 -8.35 -11.45 -20.62
C ARG A 150 -7.32 -10.76 -21.52
N ASN A 151 -7.76 -10.14 -22.62
CA ASN A 151 -6.88 -9.35 -23.49
C ASN A 151 -6.34 -8.13 -22.75
N ILE A 152 -7.18 -7.42 -21.98
CA ILE A 152 -6.71 -6.27 -21.18
C ILE A 152 -5.68 -6.74 -20.14
N ALA A 153 -5.94 -7.85 -19.44
CA ALA A 153 -5.00 -8.42 -18.48
C ALA A 153 -3.66 -8.81 -19.13
N THR A 154 -3.70 -9.45 -20.31
CA THR A 154 -2.50 -9.84 -21.07
C THR A 154 -1.69 -8.62 -21.50
N ASN A 155 -2.36 -7.59 -22.04
CA ASN A 155 -1.71 -6.35 -22.45
C ASN A 155 -1.00 -5.65 -21.27
N MET A 156 -1.54 -5.76 -20.05
CA MET A 156 -0.89 -5.19 -18.85
C MET A 156 0.39 -5.92 -18.46
N LEU A 157 0.41 -7.24 -18.59
CA LEU A 157 1.61 -8.06 -18.37
C LEU A 157 2.69 -7.68 -19.39
N GLU A 158 2.34 -7.65 -20.68
CA GLU A 158 3.24 -7.26 -21.77
C GLU A 158 3.75 -5.82 -21.62
N SER A 159 2.91 -4.91 -21.11
CA SER A 159 3.27 -3.51 -20.84
C SER A 159 3.99 -3.30 -19.51
N LYS A 160 4.45 -4.35 -18.81
CA LYS A 160 5.21 -4.25 -17.56
C LYS A 160 4.47 -3.47 -16.45
N LYS A 161 3.15 -3.65 -16.41
CA LYS A 161 2.25 -3.04 -15.42
C LYS A 161 1.87 -3.98 -14.28
N VAL A 162 2.34 -5.21 -14.32
CA VAL A 162 2.02 -6.25 -13.34
C VAL A 162 3.27 -6.67 -12.59
N LYS A 163 3.14 -6.79 -11.27
CA LYS A 163 4.15 -7.37 -10.40
C LYS A 163 3.55 -8.47 -9.55
N ILE A 164 4.31 -9.54 -9.30
CA ILE A 164 4.02 -10.52 -8.26
C ILE A 164 5.13 -10.44 -7.21
N ASN A 165 4.76 -10.32 -5.93
CA ASN A 165 5.74 -10.26 -4.83
C ASN A 165 6.89 -9.26 -5.13
N TYR A 166 6.52 -8.08 -5.62
CA TYR A 166 7.41 -6.97 -6.04
C TYR A 166 8.25 -7.20 -7.31
N GLN A 167 8.21 -8.39 -7.92
CA GLN A 167 8.89 -8.74 -9.18
C GLN A 167 7.99 -8.49 -10.39
N GLU A 168 8.53 -7.85 -11.43
CA GLU A 168 7.82 -7.65 -12.72
C GLU A 168 7.60 -8.98 -13.44
N ILE A 169 6.37 -9.20 -13.93
CA ILE A 169 5.99 -10.39 -14.70
C ILE A 169 5.40 -9.95 -16.03
N ASP A 170 5.86 -10.56 -17.12
CA ASP A 170 5.40 -10.35 -18.49
C ASP A 170 4.74 -11.59 -19.12
N LYS A 171 4.98 -12.78 -18.54
CA LYS A 171 4.39 -14.04 -19.00
C LYS A 171 2.94 -14.23 -18.55
N LYS A 172 2.02 -14.31 -19.51
CA LYS A 172 0.58 -14.54 -19.26
C LYS A 172 0.23 -15.86 -18.57
N ASP A 173 1.07 -16.87 -18.73
CA ASP A 173 0.89 -18.21 -18.18
C ASP A 173 1.63 -18.44 -16.87
N PHE A 174 2.22 -17.39 -16.28
CA PHE A 174 2.83 -17.47 -14.97
C PHE A 174 1.82 -18.02 -13.94
N SER A 175 2.25 -19.03 -13.19
CA SER A 175 1.41 -19.70 -12.21
C SER A 175 1.36 -18.89 -10.92
N VAL A 176 0.17 -18.71 -10.35
CA VAL A 176 -0.06 -18.03 -9.07
C VAL A 176 -0.43 -19.02 -7.97
N GLY A 177 -0.10 -18.71 -6.73
CA GLY A 177 -0.31 -19.58 -5.56
C GLY A 177 -0.81 -18.83 -4.33
N ALA A 178 -1.14 -19.59 -3.28
CA ALA A 178 -1.52 -19.01 -1.99
C ALA A 178 -0.38 -18.16 -1.41
N GLY A 179 -0.72 -17.00 -0.87
CA GLY A 179 0.21 -16.02 -0.33
C GLY A 179 0.73 -15.00 -1.34
N ASP A 180 0.51 -15.20 -2.65
CA ASP A 180 0.99 -14.26 -3.67
C ASP A 180 0.27 -12.91 -3.60
N LEU A 181 1.07 -11.85 -3.70
CA LEU A 181 0.59 -10.48 -3.86
C LEU A 181 0.80 -10.01 -5.30
N ILE A 182 -0.29 -9.83 -6.04
CA ILE A 182 -0.29 -9.37 -7.43
C ILE A 182 -0.67 -7.89 -7.46
N SER A 183 0.27 -7.03 -7.86
CA SER A 183 0.03 -5.59 -8.03
C SER A 183 -0.15 -5.26 -9.51
N VAL A 184 -1.29 -4.64 -9.85
CA VAL A 184 -1.63 -4.23 -11.23
C VAL A 184 -1.76 -2.71 -11.28
N ARG A 185 -0.81 -2.06 -11.95
CA ARG A 185 -0.73 -0.59 -12.04
C ARG A 185 -2.02 -0.02 -12.62
N GLY A 186 -2.65 0.89 -11.86
CA GLY A 186 -3.90 1.57 -12.24
C GLY A 186 -5.18 0.80 -11.90
N PHE A 187 -5.07 -0.42 -11.37
CA PHE A 187 -6.21 -1.25 -10.98
C PHE A 187 -6.23 -1.54 -9.48
N GLY A 188 -5.09 -1.89 -8.90
CA GLY A 188 -4.94 -2.18 -7.48
C GLY A 188 -4.17 -3.47 -7.23
N ARG A 189 -4.50 -4.19 -6.15
CA ARG A 189 -3.78 -5.38 -5.70
C ARG A 189 -4.73 -6.55 -5.48
N ILE A 190 -4.23 -7.76 -5.73
CA ILE A 190 -4.90 -9.03 -5.43
C ILE A 190 -3.96 -9.78 -4.50
N LYS A 191 -4.43 -10.15 -3.31
CA LYS A 191 -3.74 -11.06 -2.42
C LYS A 191 -4.46 -12.40 -2.44
N ILE A 192 -3.74 -13.47 -2.77
CA ILE A 192 -4.30 -14.81 -2.78
C ILE A 192 -4.24 -15.35 -1.36
N LEU A 193 -5.39 -15.48 -0.70
CA LEU A 193 -5.47 -15.95 0.68
C LEU A 193 -5.32 -17.47 0.73
N SER A 194 -6.11 -18.19 -0.05
CA SER A 194 -6.12 -19.65 -0.02
C SER A 194 -6.62 -20.29 -1.32
N LEU A 195 -6.23 -21.56 -1.53
CA LEU A 195 -6.71 -22.40 -2.63
C LEU A 195 -7.71 -23.42 -2.08
N LEU A 196 -9.01 -23.19 -2.28
CA LEU A 196 -10.11 -23.96 -1.68
C LEU A 196 -10.46 -25.26 -2.44
N GLY A 197 -9.50 -25.80 -3.19
CA GLY A 197 -9.69 -26.99 -4.04
C GLY A 197 -10.50 -26.75 -5.33
N LEU A 198 -10.84 -27.86 -6.01
CA LEU A 198 -11.53 -27.83 -7.30
C LEU A 198 -13.05 -27.94 -7.16
N THR A 199 -13.78 -27.31 -8.08
CA THR A 199 -15.20 -27.56 -8.30
C THR A 199 -15.40 -28.89 -9.04
N LYS A 200 -16.65 -29.40 -9.05
CA LYS A 200 -17.03 -30.60 -9.82
C LYS A 200 -16.70 -30.50 -11.32
N LYS A 201 -16.60 -29.28 -11.87
CA LYS A 201 -16.24 -29.01 -13.27
C LYS A 201 -14.76 -28.70 -13.47
N GLY A 202 -13.90 -28.99 -12.48
CA GLY A 202 -12.45 -28.84 -12.58
C GLY A 202 -11.90 -27.41 -12.40
N LYS A 203 -12.74 -26.41 -12.13
CA LYS A 203 -12.27 -25.05 -11.83
C LYS A 203 -11.72 -24.95 -10.41
N GLN A 204 -10.56 -24.35 -10.23
CA GLN A 204 -9.96 -24.02 -8.94
C GLN A 204 -10.75 -22.90 -8.26
N ARG A 205 -11.16 -23.14 -7.01
CA ARG A 205 -11.72 -22.12 -6.12
C ARG A 205 -10.56 -21.42 -5.44
N VAL A 206 -10.51 -20.10 -5.55
CA VAL A 206 -9.45 -19.28 -4.98
C VAL A 206 -10.08 -18.19 -4.13
N GLU A 207 -9.71 -18.15 -2.87
CA GLU A 207 -10.06 -17.07 -1.97
C GLU A 207 -9.06 -15.93 -2.16
N ILE A 208 -9.57 -14.75 -2.49
CA ILE A 208 -8.75 -13.57 -2.72
C ILE A 208 -9.22 -12.41 -1.86
N GLU A 209 -8.28 -11.54 -1.56
CA GLU A 209 -8.53 -10.20 -1.05
C GLU A 209 -8.19 -9.21 -2.15
N LEU A 210 -9.21 -8.45 -2.59
CA LEU A 210 -9.10 -7.49 -3.67
C LEU A 210 -9.06 -6.06 -3.12
N ILE A 211 -7.97 -5.38 -3.42
CA ILE A 211 -7.76 -3.96 -3.13
C ILE A 211 -7.88 -3.22 -4.46
N ARG A 212 -8.85 -2.32 -4.58
CA ARG A 212 -9.07 -1.54 -5.81
C ARG A 212 -8.54 -0.13 -5.63
N ASN A 213 -7.76 0.34 -6.61
CA ASN A 213 -7.48 1.77 -6.71
C ASN A 213 -8.82 2.50 -6.96
N GLN A 214 -9.11 3.54 -6.18
CA GLN A 214 -10.24 4.41 -6.50
C GLN A 214 -10.06 4.95 -7.92
N LYS A 215 -11.07 4.76 -8.77
CA LYS A 215 -11.10 5.38 -10.10
C LYS A 215 -11.02 6.90 -9.89
N LYS A 216 -10.16 7.54 -10.69
CA LYS A 216 -10.18 8.98 -10.92
C LYS A 216 -11.58 9.46 -11.31
#